data_AF-A0A2D0ILG8-F1
#
_entry.id   AF-A0A2D0ILG8-F1
#
_cell.length_a   1.000
_cell.length_b   1.000
_cell.length_c   1.000
_cell.angle_alpha   90.00
_cell.angle_beta   90.00
_cell.angle_gamma   90.00
#
_symmetry.space_group_name_H-M   'P 1'
#
loop_
_entity.id
_entity.type
_entity.pdbx_description
1 polymer ?
#
loop_
_entity_poly.entity_id
_entity_poly.type
_entity_poly.pdbx_seq_one_letter_code
_entity_poly.pdbx_strand_id
1 'polypeptide(L)' 'MKNNLEDLHNHLFAQLERLSDEELKGEELKSEIARAKAVSDVANQIVENGKLALTVQKMLGDNEIQSAPKYLEVK' A
#
# COMPACT_ATOMS: atom_id res chain seq x y z
N MET A 1 12.49 -10.10 -0.53
CA MET A 1 11.97 -9.07 0.41
C MET A 1 10.47 -9.05 0.24
N LYS A 2 9.69 -9.09 1.33
CA LYS A 2 8.21 -9.02 1.31
C LYS A 2 7.73 -7.57 1.17
N ASN A 3 8.26 -6.84 0.20
CA ASN A 3 8.15 -5.38 0.13
C ASN A 3 7.74 -4.93 -1.29
N ASN A 4 6.89 -5.69 -1.97
CA ASN A 4 6.36 -5.31 -3.28
C ASN A 4 4.84 -5.07 -3.23
N LEU A 5 4.26 -4.58 -4.34
CA LEU A 5 2.82 -4.31 -4.43
C LEU A 5 1.96 -5.57 -4.38
N GLU A 6 2.49 -6.72 -4.79
CA GLU A 6 1.79 -8.01 -4.72
C GLU A 6 1.62 -8.46 -3.26
N ASP A 7 2.67 -8.33 -2.44
CA ASP A 7 2.63 -8.58 -1.01
C ASP A 7 1.61 -7.67 -0.32
N LEU A 8 1.57 -6.39 -0.71
CA LEU A 8 0.58 -5.44 -0.20
C LEU A 8 -0.85 -5.92 -0.51
N HIS A 9 -1.12 -6.31 -1.76
CA HIS A 9 -2.43 -6.85 -2.12
C HIS A 9 -2.79 -8.10 -1.32
N ASN A 10 -1.86 -9.04 -1.17
CA ASN A 10 -2.08 -10.26 -0.38
C ASN A 10 -2.43 -9.93 1.09
N HIS A 11 -1.74 -8.94 1.69
CA HIS A 11 -2.03 -8.51 3.05
C HIS A 11 -3.40 -7.83 3.19
N LEU A 12 -3.82 -7.04 2.19
CA LEU A 12 -5.14 -6.41 2.17
C LEU A 12 -6.26 -7.44 2.02
N PHE A 13 -6.09 -8.45 1.15
CA PHE A 13 -7.06 -9.55 1.03
C PHE A 13 -7.16 -10.38 2.32
N ALA A 14 -6.03 -10.72 2.94
CA ALA A 14 -6.05 -11.41 4.23
C ALA A 14 -6.75 -10.59 5.33
N GLN A 15 -6.67 -9.25 5.27
CA GLN A 15 -7.41 -8.39 6.19
C GLN A 15 -8.91 -8.40 5.90
N LEU A 16 -9.31 -8.45 4.63
CA LEU A 16 -10.70 -8.57 4.22
C LEU A 16 -11.31 -9.91 4.66
N GLU A 17 -10.57 -11.00 4.51
CA GLU A 17 -10.98 -12.33 5.00
C GLU A 17 -11.20 -12.33 6.51
N ARG A 18 -10.26 -11.75 7.29
CA ARG A 18 -10.41 -11.63 8.75
C ARG A 18 -11.64 -10.82 9.17
N LEU A 19 -11.93 -9.73 8.46
CA LEU A 19 -13.12 -8.92 8.73
C LEU A 19 -14.43 -9.61 8.33
N SER A 20 -14.37 -10.64 7.49
CA SER A 20 -15.53 -11.39 7.01
C SER A 20 -15.85 -12.60 7.89
N ASP A 21 -15.03 -12.86 8.92
CA ASP A 21 -15.26 -13.93 9.88
C ASP A 21 -16.50 -13.64 10.74
N GLU A 22 -17.54 -14.47 10.61
CA GLU A 22 -18.80 -14.32 11.35
C GLU A 22 -18.68 -14.64 12.84
N GLU A 23 -17.60 -15.31 13.27
CA GLU A 23 -17.34 -15.57 14.69
C GLU A 23 -16.71 -14.35 15.39
N LEU A 24 -16.14 -13.41 14.63
CA LEU A 24 -15.49 -12.21 15.16
C LEU A 24 -16.51 -11.19 15.67
N LYS A 25 -16.58 -10.99 17.00
CA LYS A 25 -17.63 -10.17 17.65
C LYS A 25 -17.09 -9.31 18.79
N GLY A 26 -17.92 -8.39 19.27
CA GLY A 26 -17.64 -7.60 20.48
C GLY A 26 -16.37 -6.76 20.37
N GLU A 27 -15.51 -6.85 21.37
CA GLU A 27 -14.25 -6.10 21.43
C GLU A 27 -13.21 -6.60 20.41
N GLU A 28 -13.22 -7.89 20.06
CA GLU A 28 -12.32 -8.44 19.04
C GLU A 28 -12.62 -7.86 17.66
N LEU A 29 -13.91 -7.76 17.31
CA LEU A 29 -14.34 -7.09 16.07
C LEU A 29 -13.93 -5.62 16.04
N LYS A 30 -14.10 -4.89 17.15
CA LYS A 30 -13.66 -3.49 17.24
C LYS A 30 -12.14 -3.37 17.04
N SER A 31 -11.37 -4.25 17.66
CA SER A 31 -9.91 -4.30 17.52
C SER A 31 -9.49 -4.57 16.07
N GLU A 32 -10.14 -5.54 15.41
CA GLU A 32 -9.82 -5.89 14.02
C GLU A 32 -10.24 -4.79 13.04
N ILE A 33 -11.34 -4.07 13.28
CA ILE A 33 -11.72 -2.88 12.51
C ILE A 33 -10.65 -1.78 12.65
N ALA A 34 -10.18 -1.52 13.88
CA ALA A 34 -9.14 -0.52 14.12
C ALA A 34 -7.82 -0.91 13.42
N ARG A 35 -7.46 -2.19 13.47
CA ARG A 35 -6.32 -2.75 12.77
C ARG A 35 -6.47 -2.64 11.25
N ALA A 36 -7.65 -2.97 10.70
CA ALA A 36 -7.93 -2.86 9.28
C ALA A 36 -7.73 -1.43 8.78
N LYS A 37 -8.22 -0.45 9.56
CA LYS A 37 -8.03 0.97 9.26
C LYS A 37 -6.56 1.35 9.24
N ALA A 38 -5.79 0.97 10.27
CA ALA A 38 -4.37 1.26 10.33
C ALA A 38 -3.59 0.62 9.16
N VAL A 39 -3.92 -0.61 8.79
CA VAL A 39 -3.33 -1.29 7.63
C VAL A 39 -3.69 -0.57 6.33
N SER A 40 -4.95 -0.15 6.16
CA SER A 40 -5.39 0.61 4.98
C SER A 40 -4.68 1.96 4.87
N ASP A 41 -4.49 2.67 5.98
CA ASP A 41 -3.80 3.96 6.00
C ASP A 41 -2.33 3.82 5.55
N VAL A 42 -1.63 2.79 6.05
CA VAL A 42 -0.25 2.49 5.62
C VAL A 42 -0.21 2.06 4.15
N ALA A 43 -1.16 1.22 3.72
CA ALA A 43 -1.27 0.78 2.33
C ALA A 43 -1.45 1.97 1.36
N ASN A 44 -2.28 2.95 1.74
CA ASN A 44 -2.48 4.16 0.96
C ASN A 44 -1.17 4.92 0.77
N GLN A 45 -0.33 5.06 1.81
CA GLN A 45 0.98 5.71 1.68
C GLN A 45 1.91 4.97 0.72
N ILE A 46 1.87 3.63 0.69
CA ILE A 46 2.66 2.83 -0.25
C ILE A 46 2.18 3.08 -1.69
N VAL A 47 0.87 3.10 -1.91
CA VAL A 47 0.28 3.36 -3.24
C VAL A 47 0.60 4.78 -3.71
N GLU A 48 0.50 5.79 -2.85
CA GLU A 48 0.86 7.17 -3.19
C GLU A 48 2.35 7.30 -3.55
N ASN A 49 3.24 6.62 -2.82
CA ASN A 49 4.65 6.55 -3.20
C ASN A 49 4.85 5.85 -4.57
N GLY A 50 4.10 4.80 -4.86
CA GLY A 50 4.10 4.14 -6.16
C GLY A 50 3.66 5.06 -7.29
N LYS A 51 2.59 5.84 -7.09
CA LYS A 51 2.13 6.86 -8.06
C LYS A 51 3.19 7.93 -8.29
N LEU A 52 3.81 8.43 -7.22
CA LEU A 52 4.89 9.42 -7.31
C LEU A 52 6.08 8.89 -8.13
N ALA A 53 6.49 7.63 -7.91
CA ALA A 53 7.54 7.00 -8.70
C ALA A 53 7.17 6.96 -10.19
N LEU A 54 5.93 6.57 -10.51
CA LEU A 54 5.41 6.54 -11.88
C LEU A 54 5.40 7.92 -12.55
N THR A 55 4.99 8.96 -11.82
CA THR A 55 5.03 10.35 -12.31
C THR A 55 6.47 10.77 -12.62
N VAL A 56 7.42 10.51 -11.71
CA VAL A 56 8.82 10.85 -11.90
C VAL A 56 9.42 10.13 -13.12
N GLN A 57 9.11 8.85 -13.30
CA GLN A 57 9.54 8.10 -14.49
C GLN A 57 9.00 8.70 -15.79
N LYS A 58 7.73 9.11 -15.79
CA LYS A 58 7.13 9.76 -16.96
C LYS A 58 7.84 11.08 -17.27
N MET A 59 8.06 11.93 -16.26
CA MET A 59 8.74 13.22 -16.42
C MET A 59 10.19 13.06 -16.91
N LEU A 60 10.90 12.00 -16.50
CA LEU A 60 12.22 11.66 -17.04
C LEU A 60 12.14 11.28 -18.53
N GLY A 61 11.17 10.43 -18.91
CA GLY A 61 10.97 10.03 -20.31
C GLY A 61 10.59 11.19 -21.22
N ASP A 62 9.81 12.14 -20.69
CA ASP A 62 9.39 13.36 -21.39
C ASP A 62 10.47 14.47 -21.36
N ASN A 63 11.65 14.21 -20.78
CA ASN A 63 12.76 15.17 -20.57
C ASN A 63 12.36 16.44 -19.78
N GLU A 64 11.26 16.41 -19.03
CA GLU A 64 10.83 17.51 -18.17
C GLU A 64 11.75 17.70 -16.96
N ILE A 65 12.37 16.60 -16.50
CA ILE A 65 13.38 16.59 -15.45
C ILE A 65 14.60 15.80 -15.90
N GLN A 66 15.77 16.16 -15.37
CA GLN A 66 17.05 15.54 -15.73
C GLN A 66 17.49 14.43 -14.77
N SER A 67 16.91 14.39 -13.56
CA SER A 67 17.28 13.43 -12.53
C SER A 67 16.16 13.21 -11.52
N ALA A 68 16.07 12.00 -10.97
CA ALA A 68 15.14 11.63 -9.93
C ALA A 68 15.87 11.30 -8.61
N PRO A 69 15.20 11.43 -7.44
CA PRO A 69 15.67 10.83 -6.22
C PRO A 69 15.73 9.30 -6.34
N LYS A 70 16.83 8.68 -5.89
CA LYS A 70 17.08 7.23 -6.03
C LYS A 70 15.99 6.31 -5.44
N TYR A 71 15.19 6.80 -4.50
CA TYR A 71 14.10 6.01 -3.90
C TYR A 71 12.79 6.04 -4.73
N LEU A 72 12.72 6.89 -5.77
CA LEU A 72 11.63 6.97 -6.74
C LEU A 72 12.01 6.39 -8.10
N GLU A 73 13.30 6.06 -8.30
CA GLU A 73 13.76 5.29 -9.44
C GLU A 73 13.27 3.84 -9.27
N VAL A 74 12.35 3.40 -10.13
CA VAL A 74 12.01 1.98 -10.21
C VAL A 74 13.25 1.26 -10.73
N LYS A 75 13.77 0.32 -9.94
CA LYS A 75 14.87 -0.56 -10.33
C LYS A 75 14.39 -1.73 -11.18
#